data_AF-A0A5J4U6F6-F1
#
_entry.id   AF-A0A5J4U6F6-F1
#
_cell.length_a   1.000
_cell.length_b   1.000
_cell.length_c   1.000
_cell.angle_alpha   90.00
_cell.angle_beta   90.00
_cell.angle_gamma   90.00
#
_symmetry.space_group_name_H-M   'P 1'
#
loop_
_entity.id
_entity.type
_entity.pdbx_description
1 polymer ?
#
loop_
_entity_poly.entity_id
_entity_poly.type
_entity_poly.pdbx_seq_one_letter_code
_entity_poly.pdbx_strand_id
1 'polypeptide(L)'
;MNKLIDSKDQEVINDVVWIIYWIIKAENKELKEGQQHPSNQILTNDGTVANLIRIIQDKDKENIHHDIALIFSYIFKTLPLPEDIKKQVLQQLKYHDDFDEIAYLAECPENHDVILSDSFVNELFKEFREYDTLQYLRLTILLLQLGSNPNKKKVALSVKDKVIRLTIDEYVDQLDDKYNWDEDKIQEINSNSRQAVQLIKSIEEEIEQEGEFEEINGIQFHINEDI
;
A
#
# COMPACT_ATOMS: atom_id res chain seq x y z
N MET A 1 -26.98 -3.00 -6.54
CA MET A 1 -26.47 -2.05 -5.54
C MET A 1 -26.62 -0.60 -6.03
N ASN A 2 -26.39 -0.36 -7.32
CA ASN A 2 -26.43 0.99 -7.90
C ASN A 2 -27.67 1.87 -7.62
N LYS A 3 -28.88 1.31 -7.53
CA LYS A 3 -30.07 2.11 -7.20
C LYS A 3 -30.10 2.65 -5.76
N LEU A 4 -29.44 1.98 -4.83
CA LEU A 4 -29.46 2.35 -3.41
C LEU A 4 -28.33 3.35 -3.08
N ILE A 5 -27.19 3.27 -3.78
CA ILE A 5 -26.10 4.24 -3.63
C ILE A 5 -26.49 5.64 -4.16
N ASP A 6 -27.49 5.72 -5.04
CA ASP A 6 -28.12 6.96 -5.51
C ASP A 6 -29.25 7.47 -4.61
N SER A 7 -29.42 6.88 -3.42
CA SER A 7 -30.39 7.37 -2.43
C SER A 7 -30.10 8.82 -2.05
N LYS A 8 -31.14 9.55 -1.62
CA LYS A 8 -30.97 10.85 -0.95
C LYS A 8 -30.74 10.72 0.55
N ASP A 9 -30.99 9.53 1.08
CA ASP A 9 -30.82 9.19 2.48
C ASP A 9 -29.38 8.74 2.72
N GLN A 10 -28.65 9.51 3.53
CA GLN A 10 -27.24 9.25 3.82
C GLN A 10 -27.04 7.96 4.62
N GLU A 11 -27.99 7.57 5.47
CA GLU A 11 -27.92 6.31 6.22
C GLU A 11 -27.98 5.13 5.25
N VAL A 12 -28.89 5.19 4.26
CA VAL A 12 -28.97 4.18 3.20
C VAL A 12 -27.69 4.12 2.37
N ILE A 13 -27.07 5.26 2.05
CA ILE A 13 -25.78 5.27 1.32
C ILE A 13 -24.70 4.58 2.15
N ASN A 14 -24.57 4.93 3.44
CA ASN A 14 -23.56 4.35 4.33
C ASN A 14 -23.72 2.83 4.43
N ASP A 15 -24.95 2.35 4.65
CA ASP A 15 -25.25 0.92 4.73
C ASP A 15 -24.87 0.18 3.44
N VAL A 16 -25.16 0.78 2.29
CA VAL A 16 -24.85 0.19 0.98
C VAL A 16 -23.34 0.13 0.75
N VAL A 17 -22.61 1.21 1.05
CA VAL A 17 -21.15 1.24 0.96
C VAL A 17 -20.54 0.16 1.87
N TRP A 18 -21.03 0.05 3.10
CA TRP A 18 -20.55 -0.96 4.05
C TRP A 18 -20.83 -2.40 3.57
N ILE A 19 -22.02 -2.65 3.01
CA ILE A 19 -22.35 -3.96 2.42
C ILE A 19 -21.43 -4.28 1.24
N ILE A 20 -21.19 -3.30 0.35
CA ILE A 20 -20.29 -3.45 -0.80
C ILE A 20 -18.89 -3.83 -0.29
N TYR A 21 -18.35 -3.09 0.68
CA TYR A 21 -17.05 -3.37 1.28
C TYR A 21 -16.93 -4.81 1.77
N TRP A 22 -17.90 -5.30 2.56
CA TRP A 22 -17.83 -6.66 3.11
C TRP A 22 -17.92 -7.76 2.06
N ILE A 23 -18.72 -7.57 1.01
CA ILE A 23 -18.80 -8.51 -0.11
C ILE A 23 -17.45 -8.61 -0.80
N ILE A 24 -16.89 -7.46 -1.20
CA ILE A 24 -15.63 -7.42 -1.96
C ILE A 24 -14.46 -7.92 -1.10
N LYS A 25 -14.41 -7.54 0.18
CA LYS A 25 -13.39 -8.05 1.11
C LYS A 25 -13.44 -9.56 1.26
N ALA A 26 -14.63 -10.15 1.32
CA ALA A 26 -14.79 -11.60 1.41
C ALA A 26 -14.26 -12.30 0.14
N GLU A 27 -14.60 -11.77 -1.03
CA GLU A 27 -14.13 -12.27 -2.33
C GLU A 27 -12.61 -12.15 -2.48
N ASN A 28 -11.99 -11.09 -1.96
CA ASN A 28 -10.54 -10.88 -2.07
C ASN A 28 -9.71 -11.91 -1.29
N LYS A 29 -10.24 -12.55 -0.24
CA LYS A 29 -9.50 -13.55 0.56
C LYS A 29 -9.02 -14.75 -0.26
N GLU A 30 -9.69 -15.05 -1.36
CA GLU A 30 -9.36 -16.17 -2.24
C GLU A 30 -8.42 -15.77 -3.38
N LEU A 31 -8.14 -14.47 -3.53
CA LEU A 31 -7.35 -13.93 -4.63
C LEU A 31 -5.86 -13.93 -4.29
N LYS A 32 -5.07 -14.49 -5.20
CA LYS A 32 -3.61 -14.39 -5.17
C LYS A 32 -3.15 -13.01 -5.65
N GLU A 33 -1.90 -12.70 -5.38
CA GLU A 33 -1.20 -11.56 -5.98
C GLU A 33 -1.23 -11.66 -7.52
N GLY A 34 -1.39 -10.53 -8.19
CA GLY A 34 -1.50 -10.45 -9.64
C GLY A 34 -2.88 -10.84 -10.19
N GLN A 35 -3.85 -11.20 -9.36
CA GLN A 35 -5.21 -11.51 -9.79
C GLN A 35 -6.15 -10.31 -9.64
N GLN A 36 -6.87 -9.99 -10.73
CA GLN A 36 -7.92 -8.99 -10.73
C GLN A 36 -9.14 -9.42 -9.90
N HIS A 37 -9.81 -8.44 -9.30
CA HIS A 37 -11.03 -8.69 -8.54
C HIS A 37 -12.23 -9.01 -9.45
N PRO A 38 -12.95 -10.13 -9.24
CA PRO A 38 -14.07 -10.54 -10.11
C PRO A 38 -15.18 -9.48 -10.23
N SER A 39 -15.48 -8.77 -9.14
CA SER A 39 -16.51 -7.75 -9.12
C SER A 39 -16.10 -6.40 -9.73
N ASN A 40 -14.84 -6.20 -10.17
CA ASN A 40 -14.43 -4.98 -10.86
C ASN A 40 -15.31 -4.71 -12.10
N GLN A 41 -15.43 -5.69 -13.01
CA GLN A 41 -16.22 -5.52 -14.23
C GLN A 41 -17.71 -5.34 -13.93
N ILE A 42 -18.24 -6.08 -12.95
CA ILE A 42 -19.66 -6.04 -12.59
C ILE A 42 -20.02 -4.65 -12.04
N LEU A 43 -19.25 -4.14 -11.08
CA LEU A 43 -19.50 -2.85 -10.44
C LEU A 43 -19.19 -1.66 -11.35
N THR A 44 -18.27 -1.83 -12.32
CA THR A 44 -18.03 -0.82 -13.35
C THR A 44 -19.21 -0.76 -14.31
N ASN A 45 -19.66 -1.91 -14.82
CA ASN A 45 -20.73 -1.99 -15.82
C ASN A 45 -22.10 -1.59 -15.28
N ASP A 46 -22.39 -1.85 -14.01
CA ASP A 46 -23.68 -1.51 -13.41
C ASP A 46 -23.77 -0.06 -12.91
N GLY A 47 -22.67 0.71 -13.01
CA GLY A 47 -22.56 2.11 -12.61
C GLY A 47 -22.17 2.35 -11.15
N THR A 48 -21.98 1.31 -10.34
CA THR A 48 -21.62 1.46 -8.92
C THR A 48 -20.28 2.19 -8.75
N VAL A 49 -19.27 1.88 -9.58
CA VAL A 49 -17.96 2.57 -9.54
C VAL A 49 -18.09 4.06 -9.80
N ALA A 50 -18.88 4.46 -10.81
CA ALA A 50 -19.09 5.87 -11.12
C ALA A 50 -19.76 6.62 -9.95
N ASN A 51 -20.69 5.97 -9.25
CA ASN A 51 -21.33 6.54 -8.08
C ASN A 51 -20.40 6.63 -6.86
N LEU A 52 -19.54 5.63 -6.65
CA LEU A 52 -18.50 5.69 -5.61
C LEU A 52 -17.50 6.83 -5.88
N ILE A 53 -17.09 7.05 -7.14
CA ILE A 53 -16.25 8.18 -7.54
C ILE A 53 -16.92 9.51 -7.19
N ARG A 54 -18.20 9.67 -7.53
CA ARG A 54 -18.97 10.87 -7.20
C ARG A 54 -19.05 11.11 -5.69
N ILE A 55 -19.19 10.05 -4.89
CA ILE A 55 -19.30 10.15 -3.43
C ILE A 55 -17.96 10.49 -2.79
N ILE A 56 -16.87 9.84 -3.20
CA ILE A 56 -15.55 10.15 -2.61
C ILE A 56 -15.16 11.60 -2.92
N GLN A 57 -15.52 12.14 -4.08
CA GLN A 57 -15.26 13.55 -4.42
C GLN A 57 -16.16 14.55 -3.65
N ASP A 58 -17.22 14.08 -3.00
CA ASP A 58 -18.17 14.91 -2.24
C ASP A 58 -17.67 15.10 -0.80
N LYS A 59 -17.25 16.34 -0.49
CA LYS A 59 -16.73 16.70 0.84
C LYS A 59 -17.77 16.59 1.95
N ASP A 60 -19.06 16.67 1.63
CA ASP A 60 -20.12 16.53 2.63
C ASP A 60 -20.31 15.06 3.07
N LYS A 61 -19.62 14.12 2.41
CA LYS A 61 -19.65 12.67 2.68
C LYS A 61 -18.32 12.10 3.20
N GLU A 62 -17.48 12.94 3.80
CA GLU A 62 -16.16 12.55 4.30
C GLU A 62 -16.17 11.33 5.23
N ASN A 63 -17.25 11.14 5.99
CA ASN A 63 -17.42 10.05 6.93
C ASN A 63 -17.43 8.63 6.31
N ILE A 64 -17.58 8.51 4.99
CA ILE A 64 -17.52 7.22 4.26
C ILE A 64 -16.38 7.18 3.23
N HIS A 65 -15.53 8.20 3.17
CA HIS A 65 -14.43 8.22 2.20
C HIS A 65 -13.42 7.10 2.44
N HIS A 66 -13.16 6.75 3.70
CA HIS A 66 -12.30 5.62 4.06
C HIS A 66 -12.85 4.30 3.54
N ASP A 67 -14.12 3.97 3.81
CA ASP A 67 -14.75 2.75 3.31
C ASP A 67 -14.71 2.65 1.77
N ILE A 68 -14.88 3.78 1.09
CA ILE A 68 -14.81 3.83 -0.38
C ILE A 68 -13.37 3.63 -0.86
N ALA A 69 -12.38 4.21 -0.17
CA ALA A 69 -10.97 3.97 -0.48
C ALA A 69 -10.59 2.50 -0.31
N LEU A 70 -11.09 1.85 0.75
CA LEU A 70 -10.94 0.41 0.95
C LEU A 70 -11.57 -0.36 -0.22
N ILE A 71 -12.83 -0.06 -0.59
CA ILE A 71 -13.48 -0.68 -1.75
C ILE A 71 -12.62 -0.53 -3.01
N PHE A 72 -12.12 0.67 -3.30
CA PHE A 72 -11.30 0.92 -4.46
C PHE A 72 -9.99 0.14 -4.45
N SER A 73 -9.35 -0.03 -3.30
CA SER A 73 -8.13 -0.85 -3.19
C SER A 73 -8.34 -2.31 -3.63
N TYR A 74 -9.52 -2.88 -3.33
CA TYR A 74 -9.87 -4.22 -3.74
C TYR A 74 -10.24 -4.29 -5.22
N ILE A 75 -11.13 -3.41 -5.70
CA ILE A 75 -11.62 -3.52 -7.08
C ILE A 75 -10.59 -3.07 -8.12
N PHE A 76 -9.66 -2.18 -7.75
CA PHE A 76 -8.53 -1.78 -8.59
C PHE A 76 -7.25 -2.53 -8.23
N LYS A 77 -7.32 -3.65 -7.51
CA LYS A 77 -6.20 -4.58 -7.37
C LYS A 77 -5.67 -4.96 -8.76
N THR A 78 -4.38 -4.77 -9.00
CA THR A 78 -3.69 -4.93 -10.31
C THR A 78 -4.14 -3.99 -11.44
N LEU A 79 -4.93 -2.95 -11.15
CA LEU A 79 -5.41 -1.98 -12.12
C LEU A 79 -4.99 -0.56 -11.71
N PRO A 80 -4.80 0.35 -12.68
CA PRO A 80 -4.56 1.74 -12.36
C PRO A 80 -5.81 2.33 -11.70
N LEU A 81 -5.61 3.09 -10.63
CA LEU A 81 -6.67 3.91 -10.07
C LEU A 81 -7.09 4.99 -11.08
N PRO A 82 -8.37 5.39 -11.13
CA PRO A 82 -8.79 6.51 -11.94
C PRO A 82 -8.07 7.80 -11.54
N GLU A 83 -7.60 8.55 -12.53
CA GLU A 83 -6.70 9.70 -12.36
C GLU A 83 -7.27 10.78 -11.43
N ASP A 84 -8.58 10.98 -11.46
CA ASP A 84 -9.32 12.00 -10.72
C ASP A 84 -9.56 11.65 -9.24
N ILE A 85 -9.38 10.39 -8.84
CA ILE A 85 -9.55 9.96 -7.44
C ILE A 85 -8.29 9.33 -6.83
N LYS A 86 -7.28 8.95 -7.62
CA LYS A 86 -6.12 8.20 -7.13
C LYS A 86 -5.44 8.82 -5.92
N LYS A 87 -5.28 10.16 -5.92
CA LYS A 87 -4.67 10.89 -4.81
C LYS A 87 -5.52 10.82 -3.55
N GLN A 88 -6.83 11.02 -3.69
CA GLN A 88 -7.76 11.01 -2.57
C GLN A 88 -7.87 9.61 -1.95
N VAL A 89 -7.98 8.57 -2.77
CA VAL A 89 -7.99 7.17 -2.30
C VAL A 89 -6.73 6.86 -1.51
N LEU A 90 -5.56 7.15 -2.07
CA LEU A 90 -4.30 6.88 -1.39
C LEU A 90 -4.14 7.70 -0.12
N GLN A 91 -4.58 8.96 -0.09
CA GLN A 91 -4.56 9.76 1.14
C GLN A 91 -5.38 9.15 2.26
N GLN A 92 -6.57 8.63 1.97
CA GLN A 92 -7.42 7.95 2.95
C GLN A 92 -6.72 6.69 3.48
N LEU A 93 -6.21 5.82 2.60
CA LEU A 93 -5.53 4.59 3.01
C LEU A 93 -4.26 4.85 3.82
N LYS A 94 -3.48 5.88 3.42
CA LYS A 94 -2.27 6.29 4.14
C LYS A 94 -2.57 6.85 5.52
N TYR A 95 -3.65 7.62 5.67
CA TYR A 95 -4.06 8.21 6.95
C TYR A 95 -4.51 7.14 7.96
N HIS A 96 -5.10 6.04 7.47
CA HIS A 96 -5.60 4.94 8.28
C HIS A 96 -4.63 3.76 8.41
N ASP A 97 -3.43 3.88 7.84
CA ASP A 97 -2.38 2.84 7.87
C ASP A 97 -2.81 1.51 7.24
N ASP A 98 -3.65 1.57 6.19
CA ASP A 98 -4.19 0.39 5.48
C ASP A 98 -3.14 -0.23 4.53
N PHE A 99 -2.07 -0.77 5.09
CA PHE A 99 -0.92 -1.27 4.31
C PHE A 99 -1.26 -2.42 3.37
N ASP A 100 -2.17 -3.31 3.74
CA ASP A 100 -2.61 -4.40 2.87
C ASP A 100 -3.34 -3.87 1.64
N GLU A 101 -4.22 -2.88 1.82
CA GLU A 101 -4.94 -2.20 0.76
C GLU A 101 -4.01 -1.39 -0.16
N ILE A 102 -3.02 -0.70 0.42
CA ILE A 102 -1.97 -0.04 -0.37
C ILE A 102 -1.14 -1.07 -1.14
N ALA A 103 -0.87 -2.24 -0.56
CA ALA A 103 -0.17 -3.33 -1.25
C ALA A 103 -0.99 -3.86 -2.44
N TYR A 104 -2.32 -4.04 -2.32
CA TYR A 104 -3.15 -4.43 -3.47
C TYR A 104 -3.05 -3.44 -4.64
N LEU A 105 -3.01 -2.14 -4.33
CA LEU A 105 -2.82 -1.09 -5.33
C LEU A 105 -1.40 -1.07 -5.90
N ALA A 106 -0.40 -1.42 -5.10
CA ALA A 106 1.00 -1.55 -5.52
C ALA A 106 1.25 -2.75 -6.45
N GLU A 107 0.30 -3.67 -6.61
CA GLU A 107 0.39 -4.70 -7.65
C GLU A 107 0.29 -4.09 -9.08
N CYS A 108 -0.10 -2.83 -9.21
CA CYS A 108 -0.10 -2.07 -10.46
C CYS A 108 0.99 -0.97 -10.45
N PRO A 109 2.02 -1.06 -11.31
CA PRO A 109 3.13 -0.08 -11.38
C PRO A 109 2.68 1.36 -11.59
N GLU A 110 1.60 1.58 -12.33
CA GLU A 110 1.04 2.89 -12.63
C GLU A 110 0.58 3.66 -11.37
N ASN A 111 0.34 2.96 -10.27
CA ASN A 111 -0.03 3.58 -8.99
C ASN A 111 1.19 4.02 -8.15
N HIS A 112 2.40 3.54 -8.47
CA HIS A 112 3.57 3.64 -7.58
C HIS A 112 4.02 5.07 -7.32
N ASP A 113 4.02 5.93 -8.33
CA ASP A 113 4.47 7.33 -8.16
C ASP A 113 3.60 8.06 -7.12
N VAL A 114 2.30 7.78 -7.10
CA VAL A 114 1.35 8.38 -6.15
C VAL A 114 1.40 7.68 -4.80
N ILE A 115 1.63 6.37 -4.76
CA ILE A 115 1.91 5.66 -3.50
C ILE A 115 3.12 6.31 -2.83
N LEU A 116 4.19 6.58 -3.57
CA LEU A 116 5.45 7.11 -3.05
C LEU A 116 5.49 8.65 -2.92
N SER A 117 4.37 9.34 -3.19
CA SER A 117 4.25 10.80 -3.07
C SER A 117 4.15 11.29 -1.62
N ASP A 118 4.22 12.61 -1.45
CA ASP A 118 3.86 13.32 -0.20
C ASP A 118 4.60 12.82 1.04
N SER A 119 5.90 12.54 0.90
CA SER A 119 6.76 11.99 1.97
C SER A 119 6.31 10.65 2.55
N PHE A 120 5.32 9.98 1.97
CA PHE A 120 4.80 8.71 2.49
C PHE A 120 5.88 7.63 2.59
N VAL A 121 6.87 7.66 1.70
CA VAL A 121 8.10 6.87 1.86
C VAL A 121 8.65 7.07 3.27
N ASN A 122 8.94 8.29 3.70
CA ASN A 122 9.49 8.56 5.03
C ASN A 122 8.53 8.19 6.18
N GLU A 123 7.22 8.13 5.94
CA GLU A 123 6.21 7.74 6.93
C GLU A 123 6.03 6.22 7.05
N LEU A 124 6.17 5.49 5.94
CA LEU A 124 6.12 4.01 5.89
C LEU A 124 7.13 3.36 6.83
N PHE A 125 8.24 4.07 7.10
CA PHE A 125 9.44 3.51 7.71
C PHE A 125 9.68 3.95 9.16
N LYS A 126 8.74 4.67 9.80
CA LYS A 126 8.90 5.08 11.21
C LYS A 126 8.85 3.87 12.17
N GLU A 127 9.73 3.88 13.17
CA GLU A 127 9.99 2.75 14.08
C GLU A 127 8.78 2.33 14.96
N PHE A 128 7.79 3.19 15.17
CA PHE A 128 6.65 2.86 16.05
C PHE A 128 5.60 1.92 15.42
N ARG A 129 5.85 1.41 14.21
CA ARG A 129 4.93 0.57 13.43
C ARG A 129 5.43 -0.86 13.24
N GLU A 130 5.92 -1.47 14.32
CA GLU A 130 6.45 -2.84 14.29
C GLU A 130 5.35 -3.90 14.23
N TYR A 131 4.11 -3.60 14.65
CA TYR A 131 2.98 -4.54 14.58
C TYR A 131 2.65 -4.99 13.14
N ASP A 132 2.73 -4.06 12.18
CA ASP A 132 2.40 -4.26 10.76
C ASP A 132 3.61 -4.71 9.93
N THR A 133 4.63 -5.30 10.57
CA THR A 133 5.90 -5.68 9.92
C THR A 133 5.71 -6.57 8.69
N LEU A 134 4.74 -7.48 8.71
CA LEU A 134 4.48 -8.36 7.57
C LEU A 134 3.88 -7.61 6.38
N GLN A 135 2.85 -6.80 6.61
CA GLN A 135 2.20 -5.97 5.60
C GLN A 135 3.19 -4.98 4.97
N TYR A 136 4.01 -4.39 5.84
CA TYR A 136 5.13 -3.54 5.49
C TYR A 136 6.11 -4.22 4.53
N LEU A 137 6.55 -5.44 4.86
CA LEU A 137 7.50 -6.19 4.02
C LEU A 137 6.87 -6.53 2.67
N ARG A 138 5.59 -6.90 2.66
CA ARG A 138 4.85 -7.20 1.42
C ARG A 138 4.80 -5.98 0.49
N LEU A 139 4.40 -4.82 0.99
CA LEU A 139 4.38 -3.58 0.21
C LEU A 139 5.78 -3.21 -0.29
N THR A 140 6.80 -3.35 0.57
CA THR A 140 8.20 -3.10 0.21
C THR A 140 8.65 -3.97 -0.96
N ILE A 141 8.39 -5.29 -0.89
CA ILE A 141 8.75 -6.24 -1.93
C ILE A 141 8.07 -5.88 -3.25
N LEU A 142 6.76 -5.60 -3.24
CA LEU A 142 6.01 -5.21 -4.43
C LEU A 142 6.62 -3.98 -5.12
N LEU A 143 6.94 -2.95 -4.36
CA LEU A 143 7.54 -1.72 -4.89
C LEU A 143 8.96 -1.96 -5.43
N LEU A 144 9.77 -2.78 -4.75
CA LEU A 144 11.11 -3.16 -5.20
C LEU A 144 11.10 -4.06 -6.44
N GLN A 145 10.07 -4.88 -6.62
CA GLN A 145 9.96 -5.79 -7.77
C GLN A 145 9.38 -5.09 -9.00
N LEU A 146 8.25 -4.39 -8.82
CA LEU A 146 7.42 -3.89 -9.90
C LEU A 146 7.63 -2.40 -10.22
N GLY A 147 8.33 -1.66 -9.35
CA GLY A 147 8.52 -0.23 -9.51
C GLY A 147 9.37 0.18 -10.72
N SER A 148 9.26 1.44 -11.11
CA SER A 148 10.24 2.06 -12.00
C SER A 148 11.60 2.14 -11.30
N ASN A 149 12.71 2.25 -12.05
CA ASN A 149 14.04 2.37 -11.45
C ASN A 149 14.13 3.50 -10.40
N PRO A 150 13.61 4.73 -10.64
CA PRO A 150 13.59 5.77 -9.62
C PRO A 150 12.85 5.36 -8.34
N ASN A 151 11.72 4.67 -8.47
CA ASN A 151 10.92 4.20 -7.34
C ASN A 151 11.64 3.10 -6.56
N LYS A 152 12.24 2.13 -7.27
CA LYS A 152 13.05 1.07 -6.66
C LYS A 152 14.20 1.63 -5.85
N LYS A 153 14.98 2.57 -6.42
CA LYS A 153 16.09 3.25 -5.73
C LYS A 153 15.60 3.99 -4.48
N LYS A 154 14.54 4.79 -4.62
CA LYS A 154 13.95 5.55 -3.51
C LYS A 154 13.53 4.64 -2.35
N VAL A 155 12.84 3.55 -2.66
CA VAL A 155 12.39 2.56 -1.67
C VAL A 155 13.59 1.86 -1.05
N ALA A 156 14.50 1.31 -1.86
CA ALA A 156 15.68 0.59 -1.39
C ALA A 156 16.49 1.41 -0.37
N LEU A 157 16.78 2.68 -0.67
CA LEU A 157 17.52 3.58 0.21
C LEU A 157 16.77 3.86 1.52
N SER A 158 15.44 3.92 1.48
CA SER A 158 14.62 4.30 2.63
C SER A 158 14.35 3.13 3.58
N VAL A 159 14.31 1.89 3.07
CA VAL A 159 13.89 0.70 3.85
C VAL A 159 15.07 -0.10 4.39
N LYS A 160 16.27 0.11 3.84
CA LYS A 160 17.43 -0.78 3.96
C LYS A 160 17.71 -1.20 5.40
N ASP A 161 17.91 -0.23 6.28
CA ASP A 161 18.34 -0.50 7.66
C ASP A 161 17.30 -1.31 8.43
N LYS A 162 16.02 -0.97 8.27
CA LYS A 162 14.91 -1.69 8.93
C LYS A 162 14.78 -3.11 8.37
N VAL A 163 14.84 -3.28 7.06
CA VAL A 163 14.75 -4.59 6.40
C VAL A 163 15.93 -5.48 6.80
N ILE A 164 17.14 -4.93 6.91
CA ILE A 164 18.32 -5.67 7.40
C ILE A 164 18.15 -6.08 8.87
N ARG A 165 17.65 -5.18 9.74
CA ARG A 165 17.36 -5.53 11.14
C ARG A 165 16.39 -6.69 11.27
N LEU A 166 15.37 -6.77 10.40
CA LEU A 166 14.42 -7.89 10.34
C LEU A 166 15.03 -9.22 9.85
N THR A 167 16.33 -9.27 9.55
CA THR A 167 17.07 -10.52 9.31
C THR A 167 17.86 -11.00 10.53
N ILE A 168 17.85 -10.24 11.62
CA ILE A 168 18.52 -10.58 12.88
C ILE A 168 17.53 -11.33 13.76
N ASP A 169 17.78 -12.61 14.01
CA ASP A 169 16.89 -13.48 14.79
C ASP A 169 16.54 -12.86 16.15
N GLU A 170 17.54 -12.35 16.90
CA GLU A 170 17.31 -11.71 18.21
C GLU A 170 16.35 -10.51 18.13
N TYR A 171 16.39 -9.72 17.05
CA TYR A 171 15.46 -8.60 16.90
C TYR A 171 14.05 -9.09 16.59
N VAL A 172 13.91 -10.11 15.75
CA VAL A 172 12.60 -10.72 15.43
C VAL A 172 12.00 -11.37 16.67
N ASP A 173 12.79 -12.07 17.48
CA ASP A 173 12.36 -12.67 18.75
C ASP A 173 11.85 -11.59 19.73
N GLN A 174 12.53 -10.45 19.82
CA GLN A 174 12.06 -9.32 20.65
C GLN A 174 10.72 -8.75 20.17
N LEU A 175 10.49 -8.69 18.86
CA LEU A 175 9.22 -8.25 18.30
C LEU A 175 8.12 -9.29 18.55
N ASP A 176 8.45 -10.58 18.42
CA ASP A 176 7.54 -11.67 18.72
C ASP A 176 7.11 -11.62 20.20
N ASP A 177 8.04 -11.52 21.14
CA ASP A 177 7.73 -11.38 22.58
C ASP A 177 6.80 -10.19 22.87
N LYS A 178 6.93 -9.11 22.11
CA LYS A 178 6.15 -7.87 22.27
C LYS A 178 4.74 -7.98 21.67
N TYR A 179 4.59 -8.66 20.55
CA TYR A 179 3.36 -8.67 19.75
C TYR A 179 2.66 -10.04 19.68
N ASN A 180 3.28 -11.07 20.26
CA ASN A 180 2.81 -12.45 20.33
C ASN A 180 2.37 -12.95 18.94
N TRP A 181 3.31 -12.96 18.00
CA TRP A 181 3.07 -13.44 16.65
C TRP A 181 2.97 -14.98 16.64
N ASP A 182 2.26 -15.52 15.65
CA ASP A 182 2.26 -16.96 15.42
C ASP A 182 3.50 -17.38 14.61
N GLU A 183 3.80 -18.68 14.65
CA GLU A 183 4.98 -19.25 13.99
C GLU A 183 4.95 -18.99 12.46
N ASP A 184 3.77 -19.03 11.86
CA ASP A 184 3.58 -18.77 10.42
C ASP A 184 3.99 -17.32 10.08
N LYS A 185 3.52 -16.33 10.85
CA LYS A 185 3.89 -14.92 10.67
C LYS A 185 5.39 -14.69 10.85
N ILE A 186 6.03 -15.33 11.83
CA ILE A 186 7.48 -15.23 12.03
C ILE A 186 8.25 -15.81 10.84
N GLN A 187 7.83 -16.98 10.34
CA GLN A 187 8.43 -17.60 9.17
C GLN A 187 8.28 -16.72 7.93
N GLU A 188 7.10 -16.12 7.72
CA GLU A 188 6.86 -15.19 6.63
C GLU A 188 7.72 -13.92 6.73
N ILE A 189 7.81 -13.31 7.92
CA ILE A 189 8.67 -12.14 8.14
C ILE A 189 10.12 -12.46 7.80
N ASN A 190 10.64 -13.61 8.26
CA ASN A 190 12.00 -14.05 7.99
C ASN A 190 12.26 -14.35 6.51
N SER A 191 11.28 -14.92 5.81
CA SER A 191 11.38 -15.17 4.37
C SER A 191 11.37 -13.85 3.60
N ASN A 192 10.42 -12.99 3.90
CA ASN A 192 10.19 -11.74 3.19
C ASN A 192 11.31 -10.71 3.46
N SER A 193 11.86 -10.65 4.67
CA SER A 193 12.99 -9.77 4.99
C SER A 193 14.22 -10.15 4.16
N ARG A 194 14.54 -11.45 4.06
CA ARG A 194 15.66 -11.94 3.22
C ARG A 194 15.44 -11.66 1.74
N GLN A 195 14.23 -11.86 1.23
CA GLN A 195 13.88 -11.52 -0.15
C GLN A 195 14.06 -10.02 -0.41
N ALA A 196 13.56 -9.17 0.47
CA ALA A 196 13.71 -7.72 0.36
C ALA A 196 15.19 -7.29 0.40
N VAL A 197 16.02 -7.88 1.29
CA VAL A 197 17.47 -7.64 1.30
C VAL A 197 18.12 -8.00 -0.04
N GLN A 198 17.75 -9.11 -0.67
CA GLN A 198 18.29 -9.52 -1.97
C GLN A 198 17.92 -8.54 -3.08
N LEU A 199 16.67 -8.07 -3.10
CA LEU A 199 16.21 -7.05 -4.06
C LEU A 199 16.97 -5.73 -3.86
N ILE A 200 17.13 -5.29 -2.62
CA ILE A 200 17.87 -4.06 -2.28
C ILE A 200 19.31 -4.15 -2.76
N LYS A 201 20.02 -5.25 -2.48
CA LYS A 201 21.40 -5.45 -2.94
C LYS A 201 21.52 -5.37 -4.46
N SER A 202 20.60 -5.99 -5.18
CA SER A 202 20.58 -5.95 -6.65
C SER A 202 20.41 -4.52 -7.17
N ILE A 203 19.53 -3.73 -6.53
CA ILE A 203 19.33 -2.32 -6.87
C ILE A 203 20.57 -1.47 -6.53
N GLU A 204 21.24 -1.73 -5.40
CA GLU A 204 22.48 -1.03 -5.05
C GLU A 204 23.60 -1.29 -6.05
N GLU A 205 23.75 -2.52 -6.51
CA GLU A 205 24.71 -2.88 -7.57
C GLU A 205 24.40 -2.16 -8.89
N GLU A 206 23.12 -1.96 -9.23
CA GLU A 206 22.69 -1.17 -10.39
C GLU A 206 23.05 0.32 -10.21
N ILE A 207 22.80 0.91 -9.04
CA ILE A 207 23.17 2.30 -8.72
C ILE A 207 24.69 2.52 -8.84
N GLU A 208 25.49 1.58 -8.33
CA GLU A 208 26.96 1.65 -8.42
C GLU A 208 27.45 1.62 -9.87
N GLN A 209 26.87 0.77 -10.71
CA GLN A 209 27.22 0.65 -12.13
C GLN A 209 26.85 1.91 -12.93
N GLU A 210 25.76 2.58 -12.55
CA GLU A 210 25.30 3.82 -13.19
C GLU A 210 26.10 5.06 -12.74
N GLY A 211 26.95 4.94 -11.73
CA GLY A 211 27.80 6.03 -11.23
C GLY A 211 27.03 7.08 -10.41
N GLU A 212 25.80 6.77 -9.98
CA GLU A 212 24.91 7.70 -9.27
C GLU A 212 25.21 7.82 -7.75
N PHE A 213 26.23 7.11 -7.25
CA PHE A 213 26.56 7.09 -5.81
C PHE A 213 27.03 8.44 -5.24
N GLU A 214 27.59 9.33 -6.08
CA GLU A 214 28.04 10.65 -5.64
C GLU A 214 26.88 11.65 -5.45
N GLU A 215 25.74 11.47 -6.12
CA GLU A 215 24.57 12.37 -5.99
C GLU A 215 23.67 12.00 -4.79
N ILE A 216 23.61 10.71 -4.42
CA ILE A 216 22.74 10.20 -3.35
C ILE A 216 23.21 10.64 -1.95
N ASN A 217 24.53 10.65 -1.71
CA ASN A 217 25.09 11.14 -0.45
C ASN A 217 24.76 12.63 -0.23
N GLY A 218 24.73 13.46 -1.28
CA GLY A 218 24.41 14.88 -1.18
C GLY A 218 22.96 15.17 -0.74
N ILE A 219 22.00 14.33 -1.15
CA ILE A 219 20.59 14.46 -0.76
C ILE A 219 20.38 14.06 0.71
N GLN A 220 21.09 13.03 1.18
CA GLN A 220 20.99 12.53 2.55
C GLN A 220 21.59 13.52 3.58
N PHE A 221 22.54 14.37 3.18
CA PHE A 221 23.06 15.47 4.00
C PHE A 221 22.10 16.66 4.09
N HIS A 222 21.45 17.06 2.98
CA HIS A 222 20.53 18.22 3.02
C HIS A 222 19.19 17.93 3.73
N ILE A 223 18.71 16.69 3.75
CA ILE A 223 17.48 16.35 4.49
C ILE A 223 17.70 16.38 6.01
N ASN A 224 18.93 16.21 6.49
CA ASN A 224 19.27 16.24 7.91
C ASN A 224 19.58 17.66 8.45
N GLU A 225 19.61 18.68 7.59
CA GLU A 225 19.92 20.07 7.99
C GLU A 225 18.66 20.94 8.22
N ASP A 226 17.45 20.44 7.91
CA ASP A 226 16.18 21.19 8.04
C ASP A 226 15.29 20.74 9.24
N ILE A 227 15.89 20.25 10.34
CA ILE A 227 15.19 20.01 11.63
C ILE A 227 15.63 21.03 12.69
#